data_AF-A0A0M4LAP9-F1
#
_entry.id   AF-A0A0M4LAP9-F1
#
_cell.length_a   1.000
_cell.length_b   1.000
_cell.length_c   1.000
_cell.angle_alpha   90.00
_cell.angle_beta   90.00
_cell.angle_gamma   90.00
#
_symmetry.space_group_name_H-M   'P 1'
#
loop_
_entity.id
_entity.type
_entity.pdbx_description
1 polymer ?
#
loop_
_entity_poly.entity_id
_entity_poly.type
_entity_poly.pdbx_seq_one_letter_code
_entity_poly.pdbx_strand_id
1 'polypeptide(L)'
;MTGRQVAAGGYTAVMTAMADSLDGLSPADWDAGTDCTGWTVRHLAAHLLGAQEDAKSVPVVLGRRRRGKRRYPAMTVLDAANQVQVEDHAALSTAELCRRYRANIPAVAQAVRRFPAALAWVPVDKTMAPGASPLRLGYLFNVIYLRDAWMHGIDLARATGLPRPVSAAETLVVGQVMRDAGIQWGAEPGVEVELTGVISGLWQLGATPVRARLRADGVELCRSLSGRTPDTQPVAVSGDLDMARKLADLRVLF
;
A
#
# COMPACT_ATOMS: atom_id res chain seq x y z
N MET A 1 -13.85 16.84 10.13
CA MET A 1 -12.40 16.53 10.06
C MET A 1 -11.99 16.60 8.59
N THR A 2 -10.90 17.30 8.23
CA THR A 2 -10.49 17.40 6.82
C THR A 2 -9.87 16.08 6.33
N GLY A 3 -9.85 15.82 5.01
CA GLY A 3 -9.25 14.60 4.47
C GLY A 3 -7.78 14.37 4.89
N ARG A 4 -7.01 15.44 5.09
CA ARG A 4 -5.61 15.37 5.58
C ARG A 4 -5.50 15.02 7.06
N GLN A 5 -6.45 15.44 7.89
CA GLN A 5 -6.48 15.04 9.30
C GLN A 5 -6.80 13.55 9.45
N VAL A 6 -7.75 13.06 8.64
CA VAL A 6 -8.07 11.62 8.57
C VAL A 6 -6.86 10.81 8.10
N ALA A 7 -6.18 11.25 7.02
CA ALA A 7 -4.96 10.61 6.54
C ALA A 7 -3.87 10.57 7.61
N ALA A 8 -3.57 11.70 8.27
CA ALA A 8 -2.57 11.77 9.33
C ALA A 8 -2.86 10.82 10.50
N GLY A 9 -4.13 10.69 10.92
CA GLY A 9 -4.54 9.69 11.91
C GLY A 9 -4.31 8.26 11.42
N GLY A 10 -4.60 7.99 10.15
CA GLY A 10 -4.32 6.72 9.48
C GLY A 10 -2.83 6.35 9.51
N TYR A 11 -1.95 7.30 9.17
CA TYR A 11 -0.49 7.10 9.26
C TYR A 11 -0.04 6.68 10.65
N THR A 12 -0.47 7.41 11.68
CA THR A 12 -0.13 7.05 13.05
C THR A 12 -0.61 5.65 13.39
N ALA A 13 -1.86 5.31 13.08
CA ALA A 13 -2.44 4.02 13.40
C ALA A 13 -1.73 2.85 12.70
N VAL A 14 -1.56 2.92 11.38
CA VAL A 14 -0.93 1.84 10.58
C VAL A 14 0.53 1.66 10.95
N MET A 15 1.30 2.76 11.01
CA MET A 15 2.73 2.67 11.29
C MET A 15 3.01 2.26 12.73
N THR A 16 2.13 2.58 13.69
CA THR A 16 2.29 2.09 15.08
C THR A 16 2.09 0.59 15.14
N ALA A 17 1.02 0.07 14.54
CA ALA A 17 0.78 -1.39 14.48
C ALA A 17 1.93 -2.13 13.78
N MET A 18 2.45 -1.56 12.69
CA MET A 18 3.64 -2.08 12.01
C MET A 18 4.86 -2.08 12.93
N ALA A 19 5.15 -0.96 13.61
CA ALA A 19 6.27 -0.88 14.54
C ALA A 19 6.17 -1.90 15.68
N ASP A 20 4.97 -2.11 16.23
CA ASP A 20 4.73 -3.10 17.28
C ASP A 20 5.00 -4.52 16.78
N SER A 21 4.66 -4.81 15.51
CA SER A 21 4.93 -6.11 14.90
C SER A 21 6.42 -6.30 14.61
N LEU A 22 7.13 -5.26 14.15
CA LEU A 22 8.58 -5.29 13.93
C LEU A 22 9.37 -5.50 15.23
N ASP A 23 8.91 -4.91 16.34
CA ASP A 23 9.53 -5.08 17.66
C ASP A 23 9.35 -6.51 18.22
N GLY A 24 8.37 -7.26 17.72
CA GLY A 24 8.08 -8.64 18.11
C GLY A 24 8.81 -9.72 17.30
N LEU A 25 9.58 -9.33 16.27
CA LEU A 25 10.26 -10.29 15.40
C LEU A 25 11.43 -11.00 16.08
N SER A 26 11.52 -12.31 15.87
CA SER A 26 12.70 -13.08 16.24
C SER A 26 13.88 -12.79 15.28
N PRO A 27 15.13 -13.11 15.64
CA PRO A 27 16.26 -12.97 14.73
C PRO A 27 16.09 -13.70 13.40
N ALA A 28 15.43 -14.87 13.38
CA ALA A 28 15.25 -15.66 12.17
C ALA A 28 14.23 -15.05 11.19
N ASP A 29 13.24 -14.33 11.72
CA ASP A 29 12.17 -13.72 10.89
C ASP A 29 12.72 -12.66 9.93
N TRP A 30 13.83 -11.99 10.30
CA TRP A 30 14.43 -10.91 9.50
C TRP A 30 14.96 -11.38 8.14
N ASP A 31 15.35 -12.65 8.05
CA ASP A 31 15.87 -13.27 6.83
C ASP A 31 14.78 -13.98 6.01
N ALA A 32 13.54 -14.06 6.51
CA ALA A 32 12.43 -14.67 5.79
C ALA A 32 12.11 -13.88 4.50
N GLY A 33 11.89 -14.61 3.41
CA GLY A 33 11.49 -14.04 2.12
C GLY A 33 10.06 -13.52 2.15
N THR A 34 9.80 -12.41 1.45
CA THR A 34 8.47 -11.80 1.34
C THR A 34 7.88 -12.02 -0.06
N ASP A 35 6.59 -11.71 -0.23
CA ASP A 35 5.94 -11.68 -1.55
C ASP A 35 6.56 -10.63 -2.50
N CYS A 36 7.31 -9.66 -1.95
CA CYS A 36 8.13 -8.73 -2.75
C CYS A 36 9.40 -9.48 -3.18
N THR A 37 9.42 -9.94 -4.44
CA THR A 37 10.50 -10.80 -4.96
C THR A 37 11.88 -10.19 -4.71
N GLY A 38 12.76 -10.96 -4.08
CA GLY A 38 14.12 -10.54 -3.75
C GLY A 38 14.25 -9.77 -2.43
N TRP A 39 13.15 -9.49 -1.73
CA TRP A 39 13.16 -8.83 -0.43
C TRP A 39 12.89 -9.81 0.70
N THR A 40 13.76 -9.76 1.70
CA THR A 40 13.50 -10.33 3.03
C THR A 40 12.74 -9.34 3.90
N VAL A 41 12.26 -9.77 5.06
CA VAL A 41 11.63 -8.89 6.06
C VAL A 41 12.52 -7.68 6.42
N ARG A 42 13.85 -7.88 6.51
CA ARG A 42 14.80 -6.77 6.70
C ARG A 42 14.77 -5.74 5.57
N HIS A 43 14.70 -6.18 4.32
CA HIS A 43 14.60 -5.29 3.18
C HIS A 43 13.25 -4.55 3.17
N LEU A 44 12.16 -5.23 3.49
CA LEU A 44 10.83 -4.62 3.65
C LEU A 44 10.81 -3.54 4.73
N ALA A 45 11.40 -3.79 5.91
CA ALA A 45 11.48 -2.81 6.98
C ALA A 45 12.34 -1.59 6.59
N ALA A 46 13.45 -1.81 5.88
CA ALA A 46 14.30 -0.75 5.34
C ALA A 46 13.56 0.12 4.30
N HIS A 47 12.79 -0.50 3.40
CA HIS A 47 11.90 0.20 2.48
C HIS A 47 10.87 1.03 3.23
N LEU A 48 10.16 0.45 4.21
CA LEU A 48 9.15 1.16 4.99
C LEU A 48 9.72 2.38 5.74
N LEU A 49 10.94 2.28 6.29
CA LEU A 49 11.65 3.43 6.87
C LEU A 49 11.98 4.49 5.80
N GLY A 50 12.46 4.07 4.63
CA GLY A 50 12.68 4.97 3.50
C GLY A 50 11.39 5.67 3.03
N ALA A 51 10.28 4.95 2.96
CA ALA A 51 8.97 5.50 2.60
C ALA A 51 8.47 6.54 3.62
N GLN A 52 8.75 6.36 4.93
CA GLN A 52 8.48 7.39 5.93
C GLN A 52 9.29 8.68 5.68
N GLU A 53 10.55 8.55 5.27
CA GLU A 53 11.41 9.69 4.95
C GLU A 53 10.95 10.42 3.70
N ASP A 54 10.53 9.66 2.69
CA ASP A 54 9.93 10.17 1.47
C ASP A 54 8.63 10.93 1.75
N ALA A 55 7.75 10.38 2.60
CA ALA A 55 6.50 11.01 3.02
C ALA A 55 6.71 12.35 3.77
N LYS A 56 7.91 12.59 4.32
CA LYS A 56 8.26 13.85 4.99
C LYS A 56 8.82 14.90 4.03
N SER A 57 9.33 14.52 2.84
CA SER A 57 10.13 15.42 2.02
C SER A 57 10.12 15.11 0.51
N VAL A 58 9.47 15.98 -0.27
CA VAL A 58 9.48 15.91 -1.74
C VAL A 58 10.90 15.94 -2.34
N PRO A 59 11.84 16.80 -1.88
CA PRO A 59 13.22 16.75 -2.36
C PRO A 59 13.91 15.40 -2.17
N VAL A 60 13.65 14.69 -1.06
CA VAL A 60 14.21 13.35 -0.81
C VAL A 60 13.67 12.35 -1.84
N VAL A 61 12.35 12.37 -2.10
CA VAL A 61 11.72 11.55 -3.15
C VAL A 61 12.39 11.77 -4.51
N LEU A 62 12.58 13.03 -4.92
CA LEU A 62 13.21 13.36 -6.20
C LEU A 62 14.68 12.93 -6.24
N GLY A 63 15.42 13.11 -5.14
CA GLY A 63 16.81 12.70 -5.01
C GLY A 63 16.99 11.19 -5.15
N ARG A 64 16.17 10.39 -4.46
CA ARG A 64 16.20 8.92 -4.53
C ARG A 64 15.86 8.43 -5.92
N ARG A 65 14.86 9.00 -6.59
CA ARG A 65 14.51 8.63 -7.97
C ARG A 65 15.61 8.95 -8.97
N ARG A 66 16.27 10.11 -8.85
CA ARG A 66 17.43 10.45 -9.69
C ARG A 66 18.59 9.47 -9.48
N ARG A 67 18.92 9.15 -8.22
CA ARG A 67 19.93 8.14 -7.88
C ARG A 67 19.57 6.75 -8.41
N GLY A 68 18.32 6.34 -8.21
CA GLY A 68 17.77 5.07 -8.67
C GLY A 68 17.90 4.94 -10.18
N LYS A 69 17.38 5.90 -10.95
CA LYS A 69 17.48 5.91 -12.43
C LYS A 69 18.93 5.81 -12.92
N ARG A 70 19.88 6.45 -12.22
CA ARG A 70 21.31 6.40 -12.57
C ARG A 70 21.93 5.04 -12.26
N ARG A 71 21.59 4.42 -11.13
CA ARG A 71 22.21 3.18 -10.65
C ARG A 71 21.55 1.92 -11.22
N TYR A 72 20.25 2.00 -11.52
CA TYR A 72 19.41 0.90 -11.96
C TYR A 72 18.61 1.27 -13.23
N PRO A 73 19.27 1.57 -14.36
CA PRO A 73 18.58 2.03 -15.57
C PRO A 73 17.67 0.98 -16.21
N ALA A 74 17.83 -0.31 -15.87
CA ALA A 74 16.98 -1.40 -16.35
C ALA A 74 15.72 -1.63 -15.50
N MET A 75 15.63 -1.03 -14.30
CA MET A 75 14.45 -1.11 -13.44
C MET A 75 13.46 0.01 -13.77
N THR A 76 12.21 -0.15 -13.35
CA THR A 76 11.27 0.97 -13.36
C THR A 76 11.78 2.08 -12.42
N VAL A 77 11.39 3.33 -12.65
CA VAL A 77 11.81 4.47 -11.80
C VAL A 77 11.36 4.27 -10.35
N LEU A 78 10.23 3.58 -10.14
CA LEU A 78 9.74 3.26 -8.81
C LEU A 78 10.61 2.19 -8.15
N ASP A 79 10.81 1.04 -8.79
CA ASP A 79 11.59 -0.07 -8.22
C ASP A 79 13.03 0.37 -7.94
N ALA A 80 13.62 1.16 -8.84
CA ALA A 80 14.94 1.73 -8.65
C ALA A 80 15.02 2.68 -7.44
N ALA A 81 13.95 3.43 -7.16
CA ALA A 81 13.89 4.31 -5.99
C ALA A 81 13.68 3.52 -4.69
N ASN A 82 12.83 2.49 -4.73
CA ASN A 82 12.62 1.56 -3.61
C ASN A 82 13.92 0.81 -3.27
N GLN A 83 14.66 0.35 -4.28
CA GLN A 83 15.98 -0.27 -4.09
C GLN A 83 16.97 0.71 -3.41
N VAL A 84 16.92 1.99 -3.78
CA VAL A 84 17.71 3.03 -3.10
C VAL A 84 17.28 3.22 -1.65
N GLN A 85 15.98 3.18 -1.34
CA GLN A 85 15.49 3.23 0.05
C GLN A 85 16.05 2.07 0.89
N VAL A 86 16.05 0.86 0.33
CA VAL A 86 16.63 -0.33 0.99
C VAL A 86 18.14 -0.14 1.23
N GLU A 87 18.87 0.31 0.22
CA GLU A 87 20.33 0.51 0.31
C GLU A 87 20.75 1.63 1.27
N ASP A 88 19.99 2.72 1.33
CA ASP A 88 20.24 3.84 2.26
C ASP A 88 20.25 3.37 3.73
N HIS A 89 19.60 2.22 4.02
CA HIS A 89 19.48 1.65 5.36
C HIS A 89 20.23 0.32 5.54
N ALA A 90 20.98 -0.14 4.54
CA ALA A 90 21.65 -1.44 4.57
C ALA A 90 22.68 -1.61 5.69
N ALA A 91 23.24 -0.50 6.22
CA ALA A 91 24.20 -0.52 7.33
C ALA A 91 23.54 -0.53 8.72
N LEU A 92 22.22 -0.36 8.83
CA LEU A 92 21.53 -0.34 10.12
C LEU A 92 21.35 -1.76 10.65
N SER A 93 21.53 -1.93 11.97
CA SER A 93 21.04 -3.14 12.64
C SER A 93 19.49 -3.18 12.59
N THR A 94 18.91 -4.36 12.79
CA THR A 94 17.45 -4.52 12.90
C THR A 94 16.88 -3.72 14.07
N ALA A 95 17.60 -3.64 15.19
CA ALA A 95 17.21 -2.81 16.33
C ALA A 95 17.21 -1.30 15.99
N GLU A 96 18.19 -0.84 15.20
CA GLU A 96 18.18 0.54 14.70
C GLU A 96 17.06 0.82 13.70
N LEU A 97 16.73 -0.14 12.83
CA LEU A 97 15.59 -0.03 11.92
C LEU A 97 14.29 0.17 12.70
N CYS A 98 13.99 -0.70 13.66
CA CYS A 98 12.79 -0.60 14.49
C CYS A 98 12.72 0.72 15.26
N ARG A 99 13.82 1.10 15.94
CA ARG A 99 13.90 2.35 16.70
C ARG A 99 13.64 3.57 15.82
N ARG A 100 14.29 3.66 14.64
CA ARG A 100 14.13 4.80 13.73
C ARG A 100 12.74 4.82 13.10
N TYR A 101 12.21 3.67 12.71
CA TYR A 101 10.87 3.54 12.14
C TYR A 101 9.81 4.07 13.12
N ARG A 102 9.87 3.62 14.39
CA ARG A 102 8.96 4.08 15.44
C ARG A 102 9.12 5.58 15.73
N ALA A 103 10.35 6.08 15.81
CA ALA A 103 10.62 7.50 16.09
C ALA A 103 10.12 8.44 14.98
N ASN A 104 10.04 7.97 13.73
CA ASN A 104 9.59 8.78 12.59
C ASN A 104 8.08 9.01 12.54
N ILE A 105 7.26 8.15 13.18
CA ILE A 105 5.79 8.16 13.06
C ILE A 105 5.17 9.54 13.33
N PRO A 106 5.48 10.24 14.44
CA PRO A 106 4.87 11.55 14.72
C PRO A 106 5.23 12.60 13.67
N ALA A 107 6.47 12.56 13.14
CA ALA A 107 6.94 13.49 12.12
C ALA A 107 6.24 13.25 10.77
N VAL A 108 6.00 11.98 10.39
CA VAL A 108 5.25 11.63 9.18
C VAL A 108 3.81 12.14 9.29
N ALA A 109 3.11 11.83 10.38
CA ALA A 109 1.74 12.28 10.58
C ALA A 109 1.63 13.82 10.57
N GLN A 110 2.62 14.50 11.16
CA GLN A 110 2.70 15.96 11.13
C GLN A 110 2.95 16.51 9.71
N ALA A 111 3.81 15.88 8.92
CA ALA A 111 4.09 16.27 7.54
C ALA A 111 2.84 16.15 6.66
N VAL A 112 2.13 15.02 6.75
CA VAL A 112 0.86 14.75 6.05
C VAL A 112 -0.20 15.78 6.44
N ARG A 113 -0.34 16.05 7.75
CA ARG A 113 -1.29 17.06 8.25
C ARG A 113 -1.00 18.48 7.72
N ARG A 114 0.27 18.83 7.56
CA ARG A 114 0.73 20.16 7.09
C ARG A 114 0.95 20.23 5.58
N PHE A 115 0.69 19.16 4.83
CA PHE A 115 0.99 19.12 3.41
C PHE A 115 0.30 20.30 2.68
N PRO A 116 1.04 21.15 1.94
CA PRO A 116 0.48 22.35 1.33
C PRO A 116 -0.63 22.03 0.33
N ALA A 117 -1.76 22.73 0.44
CA ALA A 117 -2.92 22.51 -0.43
C ALA A 117 -2.60 22.74 -1.92
N ALA A 118 -1.78 23.74 -2.22
CA ALA A 118 -1.36 24.04 -3.59
C ALA A 118 -0.52 22.91 -4.21
N LEU A 119 0.40 22.32 -3.43
CA LEU A 119 1.21 21.20 -3.90
C LEU A 119 0.37 19.93 -4.13
N ALA A 120 -0.78 19.79 -3.45
CA ALA A 120 -1.63 18.61 -3.58
C ALA A 120 -2.14 18.38 -5.01
N TRP A 121 -2.22 19.43 -5.82
CA TRP A 121 -2.71 19.39 -7.20
C TRP A 121 -1.62 19.18 -8.25
N VAL A 122 -0.34 19.24 -7.85
CA VAL A 122 0.79 19.06 -8.75
C VAL A 122 0.77 17.63 -9.32
N PRO A 123 0.76 17.46 -10.65
CA PRO A 123 0.87 16.15 -11.28
C PRO A 123 2.21 15.50 -10.96
N VAL A 124 2.19 14.22 -10.67
CA VAL A 124 3.37 13.36 -10.62
C VAL A 124 3.60 12.83 -12.04
N ASP A 125 4.85 12.84 -12.50
CA ASP A 125 5.20 12.24 -13.79
C ASP A 125 4.76 10.78 -13.80
N LYS A 126 4.06 10.38 -14.86
CA LYS A 126 3.48 9.03 -14.99
C LYS A 126 4.55 7.94 -14.91
N THR A 127 5.77 8.20 -15.37
CA THR A 127 6.89 7.25 -15.26
C THR A 127 7.30 6.99 -13.81
N MET A 128 6.84 7.81 -12.86
CA MET A 128 7.13 7.72 -11.44
C MET A 128 6.07 6.94 -10.64
N ALA A 129 5.00 6.45 -11.29
CA ALA A 129 3.90 5.70 -10.70
C ALA A 129 3.79 4.29 -11.31
N PRO A 130 3.32 3.26 -10.56
CA PRO A 130 3.03 1.96 -11.14
C PRO A 130 2.05 2.08 -12.31
N GLY A 131 2.27 1.33 -13.39
CA GLY A 131 1.36 1.29 -14.54
C GLY A 131 1.18 2.61 -15.32
N ALA A 132 2.07 3.61 -15.12
CA ALA A 132 1.98 4.93 -15.73
C ALA A 132 0.68 5.71 -15.42
N SER A 133 0.05 5.42 -14.28
CA SER A 133 -1.19 6.06 -13.87
C SER A 133 -0.99 7.55 -13.55
N PRO A 134 -1.90 8.45 -14.01
CA PRO A 134 -1.83 9.86 -13.64
C PRO A 134 -2.10 10.02 -12.14
N LEU A 135 -1.11 10.51 -11.40
CA LEU A 135 -1.22 10.77 -9.97
C LEU A 135 -1.01 12.26 -9.67
N ARG A 136 -1.58 12.70 -8.55
CA ARG A 136 -1.28 14.01 -7.96
C ARG A 136 -0.48 13.81 -6.67
N LEU A 137 0.40 14.75 -6.33
CA LEU A 137 1.20 14.66 -5.11
C LEU A 137 0.34 14.49 -3.86
N GLY A 138 -0.80 15.18 -3.78
CA GLY A 138 -1.70 15.04 -2.64
C GLY A 138 -2.23 13.61 -2.48
N TYR A 139 -2.46 12.90 -3.57
CA TYR A 139 -2.93 11.53 -3.52
C TYR A 139 -1.79 10.55 -3.19
N LEU A 140 -0.60 10.77 -3.76
CA LEU A 140 0.61 10.01 -3.42
C LEU A 140 0.92 10.07 -1.91
N PHE A 141 0.89 11.27 -1.32
CA PHE A 141 1.27 11.50 0.07
C PHE A 141 0.16 11.26 1.10
N ASN A 142 -1.11 11.43 0.74
CA ASN A 142 -2.20 11.26 1.72
C ASN A 142 -2.91 9.89 1.60
N VAL A 143 -2.61 9.12 0.55
CA VAL A 143 -3.35 7.88 0.24
C VAL A 143 -2.41 6.74 -0.10
N ILE A 144 -1.49 6.90 -1.06
CA ILE A 144 -0.62 5.81 -1.54
C ILE A 144 0.37 5.36 -0.47
N TYR A 145 1.26 6.22 0.04
CA TYR A 145 2.22 5.79 1.07
C TYR A 145 1.59 5.19 2.35
N LEU A 146 0.36 5.57 2.69
CA LEU A 146 -0.39 4.94 3.80
C LEU A 146 -0.80 3.50 3.44
N ARG A 147 -1.30 3.31 2.22
CA ARG A 147 -1.73 2.01 1.70
C ARG A 147 -0.56 1.07 1.50
N ASP A 148 0.56 1.56 1.00
CA ASP A 148 1.82 0.82 0.90
C ASP A 148 2.22 0.23 2.25
N ALA A 149 2.29 1.08 3.29
CA ALA A 149 2.61 0.64 4.65
C ALA A 149 1.61 -0.39 5.21
N TRP A 150 0.32 -0.23 4.89
CA TRP A 150 -0.72 -1.16 5.31
C TRP A 150 -0.62 -2.52 4.59
N MET A 151 -0.38 -2.51 3.27
CA MET A 151 -0.21 -3.71 2.45
C MET A 151 1.04 -4.51 2.85
N HIS A 152 2.14 -3.83 3.14
CA HIS A 152 3.34 -4.48 3.67
C HIS A 152 3.14 -5.12 5.05
N GLY A 153 2.08 -4.75 5.79
CA GLY A 153 1.64 -5.50 6.97
C GLY A 153 1.14 -6.90 6.62
N ILE A 154 0.48 -7.07 5.48
CA ILE A 154 0.09 -8.38 4.95
C ILE A 154 1.34 -9.17 4.54
N ASP A 155 2.28 -8.54 3.84
CA ASP A 155 3.54 -9.20 3.43
C ASP A 155 4.34 -9.70 4.63
N LEU A 156 4.44 -8.89 5.68
CA LEU A 156 5.14 -9.25 6.91
C LEU A 156 4.51 -10.48 7.58
N ALA A 157 3.17 -10.48 7.69
CA ALA A 157 2.42 -11.58 8.29
C ALA A 157 2.64 -12.88 7.51
N ARG A 158 2.64 -12.81 6.18
CA ARG A 158 2.85 -13.99 5.32
C ARG A 158 4.28 -14.50 5.37
N ALA A 159 5.28 -13.61 5.39
CA ALA A 159 6.68 -13.99 5.45
C ALA A 159 7.05 -14.68 6.77
N THR A 160 6.41 -14.28 7.88
CA THR A 160 6.77 -14.71 9.24
C THR A 160 5.81 -15.73 9.84
N GLY A 161 4.59 -15.85 9.29
CA GLY A 161 3.51 -16.62 9.90
C GLY A 161 2.89 -15.97 11.14
N LEU A 162 3.32 -14.76 11.52
CA LEU A 162 2.79 -14.02 12.65
C LEU A 162 1.47 -13.33 12.31
N PRO A 163 0.65 -12.97 13.33
CA PRO A 163 -0.56 -12.19 13.11
C PRO A 163 -0.26 -10.88 12.37
N ARG A 164 -1.17 -10.50 11.46
CA ARG A 164 -1.08 -9.25 10.72
C ARG A 164 -1.14 -8.04 11.65
N PRO A 165 -0.37 -6.97 11.38
CA PRO A 165 -0.61 -5.67 12.01
C PRO A 165 -2.03 -5.17 11.69
N VAL A 166 -2.88 -5.05 12.71
CA VAL A 166 -4.25 -4.52 12.59
C VAL A 166 -4.32 -3.16 13.29
N SER A 167 -5.00 -2.20 12.67
CA SER A 167 -5.14 -0.85 13.23
C SER A 167 -6.54 -0.29 13.08
N ALA A 168 -6.85 0.82 13.77
CA ALA A 168 -8.13 1.51 13.60
C ALA A 168 -8.34 2.12 12.18
N ALA A 169 -7.33 2.06 11.31
CA ALA A 169 -7.38 2.61 9.96
C ALA A 169 -7.82 1.60 8.88
N GLU A 170 -8.13 0.35 9.22
CA GLU A 170 -8.55 -0.69 8.26
C GLU A 170 -9.67 -0.21 7.33
N THR A 171 -10.78 0.26 7.90
CA THR A 171 -11.94 0.72 7.12
C THR A 171 -11.60 1.90 6.21
N LEU A 172 -10.71 2.78 6.65
CA LEU A 172 -10.25 3.91 5.86
C LEU A 172 -9.47 3.42 4.63
N VAL A 173 -8.50 2.54 4.83
CA VAL A 173 -7.62 2.01 3.79
C VAL A 173 -8.39 1.13 2.81
N VAL A 174 -9.18 0.17 3.30
CA VAL A 174 -10.01 -0.70 2.46
C VAL A 174 -11.01 0.13 1.65
N GLY A 175 -11.60 1.16 2.26
CA GLY A 175 -12.47 2.08 1.54
C GLY A 175 -11.75 2.89 0.46
N GLN A 176 -10.47 3.22 0.62
CA GLN A 176 -9.67 3.83 -0.46
C GLN A 176 -9.43 2.85 -1.60
N VAL A 177 -9.02 1.61 -1.27
CA VAL A 177 -8.79 0.55 -2.26
C VAL A 177 -10.06 0.27 -3.08
N MET A 178 -11.19 0.07 -2.42
CA MET A 178 -12.46 -0.23 -3.09
C MET A 178 -12.99 0.94 -3.92
N ARG A 179 -12.73 2.19 -3.50
CA ARG A 179 -13.05 3.37 -4.33
C ARG A 179 -12.25 3.39 -5.63
N ASP A 180 -10.96 3.10 -5.57
CA ASP A 180 -10.13 3.09 -6.78
C ASP A 180 -10.43 1.90 -7.67
N ALA A 181 -10.77 0.74 -7.09
CA ALA A 181 -11.33 -0.39 -7.84
C ALA A 181 -12.62 0.02 -8.57
N GLY A 182 -13.48 0.80 -7.93
CA GLY A 182 -14.70 1.35 -8.56
C GLY A 182 -14.41 2.35 -9.69
N ILE A 183 -13.40 3.20 -9.53
CA ILE A 183 -12.94 4.11 -10.60
C ILE A 183 -12.43 3.31 -11.80
N GLN A 184 -11.63 2.27 -11.56
CA GLN A 184 -11.12 1.41 -12.62
C GLN A 184 -12.21 0.57 -13.28
N TRP A 185 -13.22 0.13 -12.51
CA TRP A 185 -14.39 -0.59 -13.03
C TRP A 185 -15.16 0.25 -14.06
N GLY A 186 -15.23 1.57 -13.82
CA GLY A 186 -15.85 2.53 -14.73
C GLY A 186 -17.37 2.53 -14.70
N ALA A 187 -17.98 3.06 -15.76
CA ALA A 187 -19.43 3.24 -15.90
C ALA A 187 -20.18 1.97 -16.34
N GLU A 188 -19.50 0.82 -16.42
CA GLU A 188 -20.12 -0.45 -16.76
C GLU A 188 -21.16 -0.86 -15.70
N PRO A 189 -22.13 -1.73 -16.08
CA PRO A 189 -23.06 -2.29 -15.12
C PRO A 189 -22.34 -2.91 -13.91
N GLY A 190 -22.92 -2.70 -12.75
CA GLY A 190 -22.24 -2.86 -11.49
C GLY A 190 -22.24 -4.27 -10.96
N VAL A 191 -21.47 -4.45 -9.90
CA VAL A 191 -21.41 -5.68 -9.10
C VAL A 191 -21.50 -5.34 -7.63
N GLU A 192 -22.18 -6.18 -6.87
CA GLU A 192 -22.07 -6.20 -5.41
C GLU A 192 -20.92 -7.13 -5.03
N VAL A 193 -19.97 -6.65 -4.24
CA VAL A 193 -18.80 -7.40 -3.80
C VAL A 193 -18.87 -7.57 -2.29
N GLU A 194 -19.07 -8.81 -1.84
CA GLU A 194 -19.00 -9.22 -0.44
C GLU A 194 -17.56 -9.65 -0.11
N LEU A 195 -16.88 -8.85 0.70
CA LEU A 195 -15.60 -9.22 1.30
C LEU A 195 -15.85 -10.01 2.58
N THR A 196 -15.12 -11.11 2.73
CA THR A 196 -15.18 -12.04 3.86
C THR A 196 -13.80 -12.18 4.52
N GLY A 197 -13.74 -12.86 5.67
CA GLY A 197 -12.51 -13.01 6.44
C GLY A 197 -12.22 -11.82 7.36
N VAL A 198 -10.95 -11.59 7.66
CA VAL A 198 -10.51 -10.52 8.59
C VAL A 198 -10.67 -9.11 8.03
N ILE A 199 -10.79 -8.99 6.70
CA ILE A 199 -11.19 -7.77 6.01
C ILE A 199 -12.54 -8.06 5.38
N SER A 200 -13.61 -7.59 6.03
CA SER A 200 -14.98 -7.88 5.62
C SER A 200 -15.78 -6.63 5.31
N GLY A 201 -16.79 -6.74 4.45
CA GLY A 201 -17.71 -5.65 4.15
C GLY A 201 -18.41 -5.84 2.81
N LEU A 202 -19.45 -5.04 2.57
CA LEU A 202 -20.19 -5.05 1.31
C LEU A 202 -19.88 -3.77 0.53
N TRP A 203 -19.58 -3.91 -0.75
CA TRP A 203 -19.24 -2.81 -1.65
C TRP A 203 -20.02 -2.94 -2.95
N GLN A 204 -20.33 -1.81 -3.59
CA GLN A 204 -20.83 -1.79 -4.96
C GLN A 204 -19.79 -1.14 -5.86
N LEU A 205 -19.41 -1.83 -6.95
CA LEU A 205 -18.62 -1.27 -8.03
C LEU A 205 -19.53 -1.04 -9.25
N GLY A 206 -19.26 -0.03 -10.06
CA GLY A 206 -20.02 0.27 -11.27
C GLY A 206 -21.44 0.83 -11.05
N ALA A 207 -22.15 1.02 -12.16
CA ALA A 207 -23.48 1.65 -12.18
C ALA A 207 -24.61 0.65 -11.98
N THR A 208 -25.77 1.11 -11.49
CA THR A 208 -26.97 0.27 -11.51
C THR A 208 -27.52 0.13 -12.95
N PRO A 209 -28.19 -0.99 -13.29
CA PRO A 209 -28.47 -2.14 -12.44
C PRO A 209 -27.24 -3.05 -12.24
N VAL A 210 -27.17 -3.65 -11.05
CA VAL A 210 -26.16 -4.66 -10.70
C VAL A 210 -26.39 -5.94 -11.51
N ARG A 211 -25.32 -6.52 -12.06
CA ARG A 211 -25.36 -7.74 -12.89
C ARG A 211 -24.92 -9.01 -12.20
N ALA A 212 -24.17 -8.89 -11.11
CA ALA A 212 -23.69 -10.03 -10.35
C ALA A 212 -23.45 -9.67 -8.88
N ARG A 213 -23.58 -10.68 -8.02
CA ARG A 213 -23.06 -10.64 -6.66
C ARG A 213 -21.82 -11.51 -6.59
N LEU A 214 -20.71 -10.91 -6.17
CA LEU A 214 -19.39 -11.51 -6.06
C LEU A 214 -19.03 -11.68 -4.59
N ARG A 215 -18.20 -12.67 -4.28
CA ARG A 215 -17.60 -12.90 -2.96
C ARG A 215 -16.11 -13.09 -3.09
N ALA A 216 -15.34 -12.52 -2.15
CA ALA A 216 -13.90 -12.71 -2.05
C ALA A 216 -13.45 -12.73 -0.58
N ASP A 217 -12.33 -13.38 -0.28
CA ASP A 217 -11.59 -13.06 0.94
C ASP A 217 -10.98 -11.65 0.79
N GLY A 218 -11.15 -10.80 1.80
CA GLY A 218 -10.73 -9.40 1.68
C GLY A 218 -9.22 -9.21 1.65
N VAL A 219 -8.44 -10.05 2.33
CA VAL A 219 -6.97 -10.00 2.26
C VAL A 219 -6.53 -10.42 0.86
N GLU A 220 -7.07 -11.52 0.35
CA GLU A 220 -6.69 -12.05 -0.96
C GLU A 220 -7.12 -11.11 -2.10
N LEU A 221 -8.29 -10.47 -2.00
CA LEU A 221 -8.69 -9.45 -2.98
C LEU A 221 -7.72 -8.26 -2.95
N CYS A 222 -7.37 -7.74 -1.77
CA CYS A 222 -6.40 -6.63 -1.68
C CYS A 222 -5.02 -7.02 -2.23
N ARG A 223 -4.54 -8.26 -1.97
CA ARG A 223 -3.30 -8.79 -2.57
C ARG A 223 -3.40 -8.82 -4.09
N SER A 224 -4.47 -9.41 -4.65
CA SER A 224 -4.70 -9.47 -6.10
C SER A 224 -4.71 -8.08 -6.75
N LEU A 225 -5.44 -7.13 -6.16
CA LEU A 225 -5.53 -5.75 -6.66
C LEU A 225 -4.18 -5.04 -6.66
N SER A 226 -3.27 -5.39 -5.74
CA SER A 226 -1.91 -4.85 -5.67
C SER A 226 -0.93 -5.50 -6.66
N GLY A 227 -1.36 -6.54 -7.37
CA GLY A 227 -0.51 -7.32 -8.27
C GLY A 227 0.24 -8.48 -7.60
N ARG A 228 0.01 -8.75 -6.31
CA ARG A 228 0.48 -9.97 -5.64
C ARG A 228 -0.34 -11.17 -6.11
N THR A 229 0.26 -12.35 -6.14
CA THR A 229 -0.47 -13.59 -6.43
C THR A 229 -1.35 -13.98 -5.24
N PRO A 230 -2.69 -13.98 -5.38
CA PRO A 230 -3.57 -14.35 -4.28
C PRO A 230 -3.68 -15.87 -4.16
N ASP A 231 -3.99 -16.35 -2.96
CA ASP A 231 -4.21 -17.78 -2.67
C ASP A 231 -5.63 -18.21 -3.07
N THR A 232 -6.58 -17.26 -3.07
CA THR A 232 -7.95 -17.47 -3.53
C THR A 232 -8.40 -16.36 -4.47
N GLN A 233 -9.33 -16.68 -5.36
CA GLN A 233 -9.87 -15.75 -6.35
C GLN A 233 -11.30 -15.30 -5.96
N PRO A 234 -11.74 -14.11 -6.37
CA PRO A 234 -13.16 -13.75 -6.25
C PRO A 234 -14.03 -14.74 -7.04
N VAL A 235 -15.21 -15.03 -6.50
CA VAL A 235 -16.19 -15.93 -7.11
C VAL A 235 -17.54 -15.25 -7.29
N ALA A 236 -18.24 -15.56 -8.37
CA ALA A 236 -19.62 -15.12 -8.53
C ALA A 236 -20.56 -16.02 -7.70
N VAL A 237 -21.33 -15.39 -6.82
CA VAL A 237 -22.38 -16.04 -6.01
C VAL A 237 -23.68 -16.13 -6.81
N SER A 238 -23.96 -15.11 -7.63
CA SER A 238 -25.10 -15.06 -8.54
C SER A 238 -24.85 -14.09 -9.69
N GLY A 239 -25.58 -14.26 -10.80
CA GLY A 239 -25.49 -13.41 -11.98
C GLY A 239 -24.34 -13.79 -12.92
N ASP A 240 -23.78 -12.80 -13.60
CA ASP A 240 -22.74 -12.98 -14.61
C ASP A 240 -21.40 -13.44 -14.01
N LEU A 241 -20.93 -14.63 -14.43
CA LEU A 241 -19.71 -15.26 -13.91
C LEU A 241 -18.43 -14.57 -14.39
N ASP A 242 -18.44 -13.95 -15.57
CA ASP A 242 -17.26 -13.29 -16.13
C ASP A 242 -16.88 -12.03 -15.32
N MET A 243 -17.82 -11.49 -14.55
CA MET A 243 -17.58 -10.36 -13.66
C MET A 243 -16.59 -10.67 -12.52
N ALA A 244 -16.51 -11.94 -12.08
CA ALA A 244 -15.51 -12.35 -11.09
C ALA A 244 -14.09 -12.25 -11.66
N ARG A 245 -13.89 -12.68 -12.92
CA ARG A 245 -12.60 -12.55 -13.61
C ARG A 245 -12.23 -11.08 -13.81
N LYS A 246 -13.17 -10.26 -14.25
CA LYS A 246 -12.95 -8.81 -14.38
C LYS A 246 -12.50 -8.17 -13.06
N LEU A 247 -13.12 -8.55 -11.93
CA LEU A 247 -12.71 -8.07 -10.61
C LEU A 247 -11.28 -8.50 -10.26
N ALA A 248 -10.91 -9.75 -10.56
CA ALA A 248 -9.56 -10.27 -10.33
C ALA A 248 -8.48 -9.57 -11.18
N ASP A 249 -8.84 -9.10 -12.37
CA ASP A 249 -7.94 -8.45 -13.33
C ASP A 249 -7.70 -6.96 -13.02
N LEU A 250 -8.48 -6.36 -12.11
CA LEU A 250 -8.26 -4.97 -11.67
C LEU A 250 -6.88 -4.81 -11.02
N ARG A 251 -6.30 -3.61 -11.17
CA ARG A 251 -5.01 -3.24 -10.58
C ARG A 251 -5.11 -1.85 -9.98
N VAL A 252 -5.03 -1.80 -8.65
CA VAL A 252 -5.10 -0.58 -7.86
C VAL A 252 -3.71 -0.24 -7.36
N LEU A 253 -3.42 1.05 -7.24
CA LEU A 253 -2.15 1.53 -6.70
C LEU A 253 -2.13 1.41 -5.19
N PHE A 254 -1.04 0.84 -4.67
CA PHE A 254 -0.70 0.77 -3.26
C PHE A 254 0.51 1.64 -2.98
#